data_AF-A0A1F9UFW2-F1
#
_entry.id   AF-A0A1F9UFW2-F1
#
_cell.length_a   1.000
_cell.length_b   1.000
_cell.length_c   1.000
_cell.angle_alpha   90.00
_cell.angle_beta   90.00
_cell.angle_gamma   90.00
#
_symmetry.space_group_name_H-M   'P 1'
#
loop_
_entity.id
_entity.type
_entity.pdbx_description
1 polymer ?
#
loop_
_entity_poly.entity_id
_entity_poly.type
_entity_poly.pdbx_seq_one_letter_code
_entity_poly.pdbx_strand_id
1 'polypeptide(L)'
;MRLSCPSSYRENDSHAVRLLRILGAQKLSALQRIYGGKRIWIPKRGSRAPCAICRLRNECVDVWRSQGASVAAISRFLRISPKTAYRILQMRNSRLRRK
;
A
#
# COMPACT_ATOMS: atom_id res chain seq x y z
N MET A 1 0.28 2.44 -46.48
CA MET A 1 -0.03 3.49 -45.51
C MET A 1 0.46 3.05 -44.14
N ARG A 2 1.54 3.65 -43.62
CA ARG A 2 2.09 3.37 -42.28
C ARG A 2 1.59 4.47 -41.33
N LEU A 3 0.81 4.10 -40.33
CA LEU A 3 0.42 4.98 -39.24
C LEU A 3 1.61 5.11 -38.29
N SER A 4 2.30 6.24 -38.38
CA SER A 4 3.36 6.64 -37.44
C SER A 4 2.72 7.13 -36.15
N CYS A 5 3.14 6.59 -34.99
CA CYS A 5 2.77 7.12 -33.68
C CYS A 5 3.19 8.59 -33.54
N PRO A 6 2.36 9.47 -32.95
CA PRO A 6 2.73 10.86 -32.75
C PRO A 6 3.88 10.94 -31.74
N SER A 7 4.97 11.54 -32.19
CA SER A 7 6.13 11.98 -31.42
C SER A 7 5.73 13.11 -30.47
N SER A 8 5.30 12.78 -29.24
CA SER A 8 5.11 13.77 -28.16
C SER A 8 5.49 13.28 -26.77
N TYR A 9 6.35 12.26 -26.67
CA TYR A 9 6.82 11.68 -25.40
C TYR A 9 8.17 12.24 -24.93
N ARG A 10 8.44 13.55 -25.07
CA ARG A 10 9.75 14.10 -24.67
C ARG A 10 9.81 15.39 -23.87
N GLU A 11 8.68 15.99 -23.47
CA GLU A 11 8.70 17.24 -22.67
C GLU A 11 7.92 17.21 -21.35
N ASN A 12 7.19 16.12 -21.04
CA ASN A 12 6.38 16.01 -19.82
C ASN A 12 7.07 15.31 -18.63
N ASP A 13 8.28 14.78 -18.80
CA ASP A 13 8.98 14.05 -17.74
C ASP A 13 9.30 14.96 -16.54
N SER A 14 9.61 16.23 -16.76
CA SER A 14 9.94 17.18 -15.69
C SER A 14 8.73 17.51 -14.79
N HIS A 15 7.52 17.58 -15.35
CA HIS A 15 6.28 17.84 -14.60
C HIS A 15 5.76 16.59 -13.90
N ALA A 16 5.81 15.43 -14.57
CA ALA A 16 5.46 14.16 -13.95
C ALA A 16 6.43 13.80 -12.81
N VAL A 17 7.74 14.01 -12.99
CA VAL A 17 8.76 13.82 -11.94
C VAL A 17 8.62 14.85 -10.82
N ARG A 18 8.26 16.11 -11.12
CA ARG A 18 7.91 17.11 -10.07
C ARG A 18 6.68 16.70 -9.29
N LEU A 19 5.59 16.29 -9.95
CA LEU A 19 4.38 15.82 -9.29
C LEU A 19 4.65 14.56 -8.47
N LEU A 20 5.44 13.61 -8.98
CA LEU A 20 5.87 12.42 -8.23
C LEU A 20 6.76 12.78 -7.04
N ARG A 21 7.63 13.79 -7.16
CA ARG A 21 8.42 14.33 -6.04
C ARG A 21 7.54 15.03 -5.01
N ILE A 22 6.55 15.82 -5.42
CA ILE A 22 5.63 16.52 -4.52
C ILE A 22 4.73 15.52 -3.81
N LEU A 23 4.14 14.56 -4.54
CA LEU A 23 3.34 13.48 -3.99
C LEU A 23 4.18 12.54 -3.10
N GLY A 24 5.43 12.30 -3.48
CA GLY A 24 6.42 11.57 -2.69
C GLY A 24 6.77 12.32 -1.40
N ALA A 25 7.03 13.62 -1.47
CA ALA A 25 7.33 14.48 -0.33
C ALA A 25 6.14 14.61 0.62
N GLN A 26 4.91 14.69 0.10
CA GLN A 26 3.71 14.68 0.94
C GLN A 26 3.53 13.34 1.67
N LYS A 27 3.76 12.21 0.98
CA LYS A 27 3.75 10.88 1.60
C LYS A 27 4.84 10.71 2.65
N LEU A 28 6.05 11.19 2.36
CA LEU A 28 7.18 11.18 3.29
C LEU A 28 6.92 12.07 4.51
N SER A 29 6.34 13.26 4.32
CA SER A 29 5.96 14.17 5.41
C SER A 29 4.88 13.57 6.29
N ALA A 30 3.89 12.88 5.70
CA ALA A 30 2.87 12.15 6.46
C ALA A 30 3.49 11.00 7.28
N LEU A 31 4.40 10.22 6.68
CA LEU A 31 5.16 9.19 7.41
C LEU A 31 6.02 9.80 8.52
N GLN A 32 6.70 10.91 8.26
CA GLN A 32 7.50 11.63 9.25
C GLN A 32 6.64 12.18 10.39
N ARG A 33 5.40 12.61 10.15
CA ARG A 33 4.48 13.00 11.24
C ARG A 33 4.03 11.83 12.09
N ILE A 34 3.75 10.68 11.46
CA ILE A 34 3.23 9.50 12.16
C ILE A 34 4.35 8.79 12.97
N TYR A 35 5.56 8.74 12.40
CA TYR A 35 6.68 7.96 12.94
C TYR A 35 7.95 8.76 13.26
N GLY A 36 7.96 10.07 13.02
CA GLY A 36 9.10 10.93 13.36
C GLY A 36 9.43 10.84 14.84
N GLY A 37 10.73 10.78 15.15
CA GLY A 37 11.23 10.56 16.52
C GLY A 37 11.10 9.13 17.03
N LYS A 38 10.45 8.21 16.30
CA LYS A 38 10.34 6.78 16.67
C LYS A 38 11.29 5.93 15.83
N ARG A 39 11.97 4.98 16.46
CA ARG A 39 12.75 3.96 15.75
C ARG A 39 11.80 2.86 15.24
N ILE A 40 11.61 2.78 13.93
CA ILE A 40 10.80 1.73 13.31
C ILE A 40 11.73 0.59 12.85
N TRP A 41 11.41 -0.64 13.22
CA TRP A 41 12.08 -1.79 12.65
C TRP A 41 11.57 -2.07 11.23
N ILE A 42 12.47 -2.02 10.25
CA ILE A 42 12.20 -2.35 8.84
C ILE A 42 12.88 -3.68 8.52
N PRO A 43 12.13 -4.73 8.13
CA PRO A 43 12.70 -6.02 7.78
C PRO A 43 13.58 -5.88 6.53
N LYS A 44 14.69 -6.64 6.51
CA LYS A 44 15.55 -6.77 5.33
C LYS A 44 14.75 -7.33 4.15
N ARG A 45 15.15 -6.93 2.94
CA ARG A 45 14.59 -7.45 1.68
C ARG A 45 14.65 -8.99 1.69
N GLY A 46 13.54 -9.64 1.35
CA GLY A 46 13.42 -11.11 1.37
C GLY A 46 12.93 -11.72 2.69
N SER A 47 12.80 -10.92 3.76
CA SER A 47 12.20 -11.41 5.00
C SER A 47 10.72 -11.78 4.80
N ARG A 48 10.31 -12.88 5.41
CA ARG A 48 8.89 -13.28 5.50
C ARG A 48 8.12 -12.49 6.57
N ALA A 49 8.81 -11.69 7.39
CA ALA A 49 8.18 -10.90 8.44
C ALA A 49 7.55 -9.61 7.88
N PRO A 50 6.29 -9.30 8.22
CA PRO A 50 5.67 -8.05 7.81
C PRO A 50 6.30 -6.87 8.56
N CYS A 51 6.65 -5.82 7.81
CA CYS A 51 7.11 -4.55 8.38
C CYS A 51 5.98 -3.84 9.14
N ALA A 52 6.31 -2.81 9.93
CA ALA A 52 5.33 -2.04 10.71
C ALA A 52 4.17 -1.51 9.85
N ILE A 53 4.46 -1.00 8.64
CA ILE A 53 3.46 -0.50 7.70
C ILE A 53 2.54 -1.64 7.21
N CYS A 54 3.11 -2.81 6.92
CA CYS A 54 2.32 -3.98 6.53
C CYS A 54 1.42 -4.48 7.67
N ARG A 55 1.85 -4.36 8.93
CA ARG A 55 1.03 -4.72 10.10
C ARG A 55 -0.17 -3.79 10.23
N LEU A 56 0.06 -2.47 10.17
CA LEU A 56 -1.02 -1.49 10.22
C LEU A 56 -2.03 -1.67 9.07
N ARG A 57 -1.55 -1.97 7.86
CA ARG A 57 -2.44 -2.30 6.75
C ARG A 57 -3.33 -3.50 7.08
N ASN A 58 -2.76 -4.56 7.66
CA ASN A 58 -3.51 -5.75 8.01
C ASN A 58 -4.53 -5.47 9.14
N GLU A 59 -4.15 -4.67 10.13
CA GLU A 59 -5.05 -4.20 11.18
C GLU A 59 -6.21 -3.38 10.60
N CYS A 60 -5.95 -2.48 9.65
CA CYS A 60 -7.00 -1.75 8.94
C CYS A 60 -7.94 -2.71 8.19
N VAL A 61 -7.42 -3.72 7.49
CA VAL A 61 -8.27 -4.73 6.84
C VAL A 61 -9.20 -5.41 7.85
N ASP A 62 -8.69 -5.74 9.03
CA ASP A 62 -9.46 -6.40 10.09
C ASP A 62 -10.53 -5.47 10.68
N VAL A 63 -10.19 -4.22 10.97
CA VAL A 63 -11.13 -3.20 11.49
C VAL A 63 -12.29 -3.02 10.50
N TRP A 64 -11.98 -2.80 9.23
CA TRP A 64 -12.99 -2.61 8.20
C TRP A 64 -13.86 -3.86 8.02
N ARG A 65 -13.25 -5.05 8.11
CA ARG A 65 -14.02 -6.30 8.04
C ARG A 65 -14.96 -6.46 9.23
N SER A 66 -14.53 -6.07 10.43
CA SER A 66 -15.36 -6.10 11.65
C SER A 66 -16.52 -5.11 11.61
N GLN A 67 -16.36 -4.00 10.88
CA GLN A 67 -17.41 -3.04 10.57
C GLN A 67 -18.36 -3.51 9.44
N GLY A 68 -18.22 -4.75 8.96
CA GLY A 68 -19.09 -5.31 7.92
C GLY A 68 -18.70 -4.96 6.48
N ALA A 69 -17.57 -4.26 6.25
CA ALA A 69 -17.16 -3.90 4.90
C ALA A 69 -16.84 -5.14 4.05
N SER A 70 -17.27 -5.10 2.77
CA SER A 70 -16.96 -6.15 1.81
C SER A 70 -15.49 -6.14 1.41
N VAL A 71 -14.96 -7.30 0.99
CA VAL A 71 -13.56 -7.41 0.52
C VAL A 71 -13.30 -6.49 -0.68
N ALA A 72 -14.29 -6.31 -1.55
CA ALA A 72 -14.20 -5.39 -2.69
C ALA A 72 -14.06 -3.93 -2.24
N ALA A 73 -14.85 -3.51 -1.23
CA ALA A 73 -14.74 -2.17 -0.66
C ALA A 73 -13.36 -1.96 0.00
N ILE A 74 -12.92 -2.89 0.84
CA ILE A 74 -11.60 -2.83 1.50
C ILE A 74 -10.47 -2.75 0.47
N SER A 75 -10.53 -3.56 -0.58
CA SER A 75 -9.56 -3.58 -1.68
C SER A 75 -9.48 -2.23 -2.39
N ARG A 76 -10.63 -1.60 -2.64
CA ARG A 76 -10.72 -0.27 -3.27
C ARG A 76 -10.17 0.83 -2.37
N PHE A 77 -10.54 0.84 -1.09
CA PHE A 77 -10.09 1.84 -0.12
C PHE A 77 -8.59 1.78 0.16
N LEU A 78 -8.06 0.57 0.40
CA LEU A 78 -6.64 0.38 0.72
C LEU A 78 -5.75 0.27 -0.52
N ARG A 79 -6.32 0.35 -1.73
CA ARG A 79 -5.62 0.19 -3.02
C ARG A 79 -4.76 -1.08 -3.06
N ILE A 80 -5.31 -2.19 -2.59
CA ILE A 80 -4.68 -3.52 -2.63
C ILE A 80 -5.48 -4.46 -3.51
N SER A 81 -4.87 -5.52 -4.03
CA SER A 81 -5.63 -6.54 -4.77
C SER A 81 -6.59 -7.30 -3.83
N PRO A 82 -7.76 -7.76 -4.32
CA PRO A 82 -8.69 -8.57 -3.53
C PRO A 82 -8.04 -9.83 -2.97
N LYS A 83 -7.14 -10.45 -3.75
CA LYS A 83 -6.33 -11.60 -3.32
C LYS A 83 -5.47 -11.29 -2.08
N THR A 84 -4.94 -10.08 -1.99
CA THR A 84 -4.15 -9.64 -0.82
C THR A 84 -5.04 -9.50 0.41
N ALA A 85 -6.22 -8.88 0.26
CA ALA A 85 -7.19 -8.76 1.34
C ALA A 85 -7.65 -10.14 1.85
N TYR A 86 -7.97 -11.08 0.94
CA TYR A 86 -8.30 -12.46 1.31
C TYR A 86 -7.17 -13.17 2.06
N ARG A 87 -5.93 -13.04 1.58
CA ARG A 87 -4.76 -13.67 2.24
C ARG A 87 -4.58 -13.16 3.68
N ILE A 88 -4.79 -11.87 3.92
CA ILE A 88 -4.69 -11.28 5.26
C ILE A 88 -5.76 -11.88 6.18
N LEU A 89 -7.03 -11.89 5.73
CA LEU A 89 -8.14 -12.44 6.50
C LEU A 89 -7.98 -13.95 6.78
N GLN A 90 -7.48 -14.72 5.80
CA GLN A 90 -7.23 -16.16 5.96
C GLN A 90 -6.12 -16.47 6.97
N MET A 91 -5.02 -15.70 6.97
CA MET A 91 -3.94 -15.87 7.96
C MET A 91 -4.40 -15.62 9.41
N ARG A 92 -5.47 -14.85 9.61
CA ARG A 92 -6.04 -14.61 10.94
C ARG A 92 -6.93 -15.76 11.39
N ASN A 93 -7.79 -16.28 10.51
CA ASN A 93 -8.63 -17.43 10.81
C ASN A 93 -7.80 -18.68 11.18
N SER A 94 -6.67 -18.90 10.51
CA SER A 94 -5.77 -20.00 10.85
C SER A 94 -5.04 -19.82 12.18
N ARG A 95 -4.81 -18.58 12.64
CA ARG A 95 -4.23 -18.31 13.97
C ARG A 95 -5.27 -18.43 15.08
N LEU A 96 -6.51 -17.99 14.85
CA LEU A 96 -7.60 -18.11 15.81
C LEU A 96 -7.99 -19.57 16.07
N ARG A 97 -7.93 -20.43 15.04
CA ARG A 97 -8.20 -21.88 15.17
C ARG A 97 -7.09 -22.69 15.86
N ARG A 98 -5.92 -22.10 16.12
CA ARG A 98 -4.79 -22.75 16.81
C ARG A 98 -4.70 -22.40 18.30
N LYS A 99 -5.61 -21.57 18.79
CA LYS A 99 -5.81 -21.29 20.21
C LYS A 99 -7.07 -22.00 20.67
#